data_AF-A0A3Q2P7F4-F1
#
_entry.id   AF-A0A3Q2P7F4-F1
#
_cell.length_a   1.000
_cell.length_b   1.000
_cell.length_c   1.000
_cell.angle_alpha   90.00
_cell.angle_beta   90.00
_cell.angle_gamma   90.00
#
_symmetry.space_group_name_H-M   'P 1'
#
loop_
_entity.id
_entity.type
_entity.pdbx_description
1 polymer ?
#
loop_
_entity_poly.entity_id
_entity_poly.type
_entity_poly.pdbx_seq_one_letter_code
_entity_poly.pdbx_strand_id
1 'polypeptide(L)'
;LSTLSVWEKKKKCITPSFCFCRTHGKHILLNCKEMGRKPPTFGDASIIAGELLSSGYEFDQGSVIFNRFRSVISYKVEKKPVFSNDAVASSENMGMYDDIDADVLRNYQEFALVNIIYLALKESSTSEQSARMTAMDNASKNASEIIDKLTLTFNRTRQAVITKELIEIISGAAAL
;
A
#
# COMPACT_ATOMS: atom_id res chain seq x y z
N LEU A 1 -0.47 3.97 -2.49
CA LEU A 1 0.19 3.68 -1.20
C LEU A 1 0.49 2.17 -1.14
N SER A 2 1.03 1.62 -2.23
CA SER A 2 1.34 0.20 -2.36
C SER A 2 2.76 -0.01 -1.85
N THR A 3 2.87 -0.55 -0.64
CA THR A 3 4.16 -0.75 0.03
C THR A 3 4.75 -2.10 -0.38
N LEU A 4 6.02 -2.05 -0.80
CA LEU A 4 6.88 -3.19 -1.05
C LEU A 4 8.15 -2.93 -0.24
N SER A 5 8.18 -3.44 0.99
CA SER A 5 9.26 -3.15 1.95
C SER A 5 10.18 -4.35 2.01
N VAL A 6 11.34 -4.30 1.36
CA VAL A 6 12.40 -5.30 1.60
C VAL A 6 13.05 -5.00 2.95
N TRP A 7 13.05 -5.94 3.89
CA TRP A 7 13.58 -5.85 5.24
C TRP A 7 14.72 -6.86 5.42
N GLU A 8 15.93 -6.38 5.74
CA GLU A 8 17.06 -7.20 6.19
C GLU A 8 17.26 -7.04 7.71
N LYS A 9 17.76 -8.08 8.39
CA LYS A 9 18.01 -8.11 9.85
C LYS A 9 18.95 -6.99 10.35
N LYS A 10 19.61 -6.23 9.47
CA LYS A 10 20.29 -4.96 9.78
C LYS A 10 19.73 -3.77 8.97
N LYS A 11 18.53 -3.32 9.38
CA LYS A 11 18.03 -1.94 9.29
C LYS A 11 18.18 -1.21 7.93
N LYS A 12 17.81 -1.82 6.80
CA LYS A 12 17.51 -1.01 5.60
C LYS A 12 16.26 -1.47 4.85
N CYS A 13 15.43 -0.51 4.43
CA CYS A 13 14.10 -0.66 3.84
C CYS A 13 14.04 -0.10 2.42
N ILE A 14 13.38 -0.81 1.49
CA ILE A 14 13.27 -0.38 0.07
C ILE A 14 11.99 0.39 -0.26
N THR A 15 11.02 0.52 0.64
CA THR A 15 10.10 1.69 0.67
C THR A 15 9.46 1.80 2.05
N PRO A 16 9.23 3.03 2.55
CA PRO A 16 7.83 3.45 2.60
C PRO A 16 7.59 4.85 2.03
N SER A 17 6.30 5.17 1.87
CA SER A 17 5.72 6.51 1.74
C SER A 17 6.68 7.66 2.10
N PHE A 18 6.71 8.71 1.27
CA PHE A 18 7.51 9.93 1.42
C PHE A 18 7.61 10.46 2.88
N CYS A 19 6.57 10.24 3.70
CA CYS A 19 6.54 10.58 5.12
C CYS A 19 7.50 9.74 6.00
N PHE A 20 7.67 8.45 5.74
CA PHE A 20 8.61 7.60 6.49
C PHE A 20 10.07 7.87 6.10
N CYS A 21 10.33 8.24 4.84
CA CYS A 21 11.64 8.71 4.42
C CYS A 21 12.09 9.94 5.20
N ARG A 22 11.16 10.83 5.58
CA ARG A 22 11.46 12.00 6.43
C ARG A 22 11.90 11.64 7.84
N THR A 23 11.38 10.55 8.42
CA THR A 23 11.68 10.16 9.80
C THR A 23 12.83 9.16 9.91
N HIS A 24 13.01 8.27 8.92
CA HIS A 24 13.95 7.15 8.97
C HIS A 24 14.92 7.09 7.78
N GLY A 25 15.24 8.23 7.17
CA GLY A 25 16.06 8.29 5.95
C GLY A 25 17.43 7.60 6.01
N LYS A 26 18.03 7.45 7.20
CA LYS A 26 19.31 6.73 7.40
C LYS A 26 19.24 5.23 7.05
N HIS A 27 18.03 4.67 7.01
CA HIS A 27 17.76 3.25 6.79
C HIS A 27 17.13 2.97 5.42
N ILE A 28 17.24 3.87 4.44
CA ILE A 28 16.62 3.69 3.12
C ILE A 28 17.72 3.85 2.07
N LEU A 29 17.97 2.80 1.28
CA LEU A 29 18.92 2.89 0.16
C LEU A 29 18.26 3.55 -1.05
N LEU A 30 17.06 3.08 -1.37
CA LEU A 30 16.39 3.38 -2.61
C LEU A 30 14.93 3.70 -2.36
N ASN A 31 14.40 4.64 -3.15
CA ASN A 31 13.01 5.08 -3.06
C ASN A 31 12.45 5.27 -4.47
N CYS A 32 11.61 4.33 -4.91
CA CYS A 32 10.92 4.43 -6.18
C CYS A 32 9.63 5.26 -6.02
N LYS A 33 9.45 6.24 -6.91
CA LYS A 33 8.26 7.09 -6.94
C LYS A 33 7.29 6.62 -8.04
N GLU A 34 6.05 7.10 -7.97
CA GLU A 34 5.00 6.92 -8.99
C GLU A 34 4.47 5.50 -9.25
N MET A 35 4.91 4.50 -8.48
CA MET A 35 4.36 3.15 -8.55
C MET A 35 2.90 3.12 -8.07
N GLY A 36 2.00 2.58 -8.90
CA GLY A 36 0.58 2.39 -8.58
C GLY A 36 -0.38 3.45 -9.14
N ARG A 37 0.10 4.44 -9.91
CA ARG A 37 -0.80 5.33 -10.70
C ARG A 37 -1.34 4.63 -11.94
N LYS A 38 -0.48 3.88 -12.63
CA LYS A 38 -0.84 2.92 -13.68
C LYS A 38 -0.77 1.50 -13.10
N PRO A 39 -1.48 0.51 -13.68
CA PRO A 39 -1.32 -0.87 -13.25
C PRO A 39 0.15 -1.29 -13.37
N PRO A 40 0.75 -1.87 -12.31
CA PRO A 40 2.18 -2.19 -12.32
C PRO A 40 2.47 -3.26 -13.37
N THR A 41 3.52 -3.03 -14.16
CA THR A 41 3.98 -3.94 -15.21
C THR A 41 5.26 -4.66 -14.79
N PHE A 42 5.66 -5.68 -15.55
CA PHE A 42 6.92 -6.38 -15.28
C PHE A 42 8.13 -5.46 -15.50
N GLY A 43 8.05 -4.52 -16.46
CA GLY A 43 9.10 -3.52 -16.70
C GLY A 43 9.37 -2.63 -15.48
N ASP A 44 8.32 -2.28 -14.74
CA ASP A 44 8.45 -1.50 -13.51
C ASP A 44 9.23 -2.30 -12.43
N ALA A 45 8.98 -3.61 -12.33
CA ALA A 45 9.71 -4.49 -11.42
C ALA A 45 11.17 -4.68 -11.83
N SER A 46 11.46 -4.78 -13.14
CA SER A 46 12.84 -4.90 -13.63
C SER A 46 13.66 -3.64 -13.39
N ILE A 47 13.05 -2.44 -13.48
CA ILE A 47 13.73 -1.19 -13.13
C ILE A 47 14.12 -1.19 -11.65
N ILE A 48 13.21 -1.56 -10.75
CA ILE A 48 13.49 -1.64 -9.31
C ILE A 48 14.63 -2.63 -9.02
N ALA A 49 14.56 -3.82 -9.63
CA ALA A 49 15.58 -4.85 -9.42
C ALA A 49 16.94 -4.42 -9.98
N GLY A 50 16.96 -3.79 -11.16
CA GLY A 50 18.18 -3.27 -11.78
C GLY A 50 18.82 -2.14 -10.96
N GLU A 51 18.02 -1.22 -10.42
CA GLU A 51 18.51 -0.20 -9.49
C GLU A 51 19.02 -0.78 -8.17
N LEU A 52 18.39 -1.86 -7.68
CA LEU A 52 18.84 -2.56 -6.49
C LEU A 52 20.20 -3.22 -6.70
N LEU A 53 20.39 -3.91 -7.82
CA LEU A 53 21.66 -4.55 -8.18
C LEU A 53 22.77 -3.52 -8.46
N SER A 54 22.44 -2.37 -9.08
CA SER A 54 23.41 -1.31 -9.37
C SER A 54 23.83 -0.50 -8.14
N SER A 55 23.09 -0.59 -7.03
CA SER A 55 23.40 0.13 -5.79
C SER A 55 24.70 -0.32 -5.11
N GLY A 56 25.29 -1.45 -5.53
CA GLY A 56 26.55 -1.97 -5.00
C GLY A 56 26.48 -2.40 -3.54
N TYR A 57 25.28 -2.55 -2.98
CA TYR A 57 25.07 -2.99 -1.61
C TYR A 57 24.98 -4.50 -1.55
N GLU A 58 25.97 -5.14 -0.93
CA GLU A 58 25.92 -6.57 -0.62
C GLU A 58 24.90 -6.81 0.50
N PHE A 59 23.89 -7.63 0.18
CA PHE A 59 22.92 -8.14 1.14
C PHE A 59 23.21 -9.63 1.36
N ASP A 60 23.07 -10.10 2.59
CA ASP A 60 23.17 -11.54 2.91
C ASP A 60 21.76 -12.17 2.92
N GLN A 61 20.80 -11.45 3.52
CA GLN A 61 19.43 -11.94 3.67
C GLN A 61 18.42 -10.79 3.63
N GLY A 62 17.66 -10.71 2.54
CA GLY A 62 16.51 -9.82 2.40
C GLY A 62 15.18 -10.51 2.71
N SER A 63 14.13 -9.72 2.90
CA SER A 63 12.76 -10.23 2.93
C SER A 63 11.81 -9.18 2.38
N VAL A 64 11.12 -9.48 1.29
CA VAL A 64 10.09 -8.59 0.72
C VAL A 64 8.81 -8.70 1.55
N ILE A 65 8.37 -7.59 2.13
CA ILE A 65 7.12 -7.45 2.85
C ILE A 65 6.08 -6.86 1.90
N PHE A 66 4.95 -7.54 1.78
CA PHE A 66 3.80 -7.08 0.99
C PHE A 66 2.49 -7.56 1.62
N ASN A 67 1.40 -6.96 1.15
CA ASN A 67 0.05 -7.37 1.53
C ASN A 67 -0.43 -8.43 0.57
N ARG A 68 -0.63 -9.65 1.07
CA ARG A 68 -1.26 -10.72 0.32
C ARG A 68 -2.77 -10.55 0.33
N PHE A 69 -3.31 -10.48 -0.87
CA PHE A 69 -4.74 -10.42 -1.08
C PHE A 69 -5.37 -11.79 -0.73
N ARG A 70 -6.31 -11.80 0.23
CA ARG A 70 -7.13 -12.99 0.53
C ARG A 70 -8.56 -12.81 0.04
N SER A 71 -9.18 -11.69 0.40
CA SER A 71 -10.52 -11.33 -0.02
C SER A 71 -10.66 -9.81 -0.08
N VAL A 72 -11.80 -9.33 -0.59
CA VAL A 72 -12.11 -7.89 -0.68
C VAL A 72 -12.01 -7.21 0.70
N ILE A 73 -12.30 -7.93 1.77
CA ILE A 73 -12.36 -7.39 3.14
C ILE A 73 -11.05 -7.64 3.91
N SER A 74 -10.34 -8.73 3.60
CA SER A 74 -9.19 -9.17 4.39
C SER A 74 -7.94 -9.36 3.52
N TYR A 75 -6.84 -8.77 3.99
CA TYR A 75 -5.49 -8.99 3.48
C TYR A 75 -4.58 -9.44 4.63
N LYS A 76 -3.55 -10.22 4.30
CA LYS A 76 -2.56 -10.71 5.27
C LYS A 76 -1.18 -10.17 4.90
N VAL A 77 -0.48 -9.58 5.85
CA VAL A 77 0.92 -9.18 5.65
C VAL A 77 1.78 -10.44 5.61
N GLU A 78 2.45 -10.69 4.49
CA GLU A 78 3.38 -11.81 4.32
C GLU A 78 4.78 -11.28 4.03
N LYS A 79 5.79 -12.06 4.44
CA LYS A 79 7.20 -11.77 4.21
C LYS A 79 7.76 -12.89 3.35
N LYS A 80 8.36 -12.56 2.22
CA LYS A 80 8.99 -13.53 1.33
C LYS A 80 10.51 -13.33 1.35
N PRO A 81 11.30 -14.35 1.74
CA PRO A 81 12.74 -14.19 1.84
C PRO A 81 13.37 -14.00 0.46
N VAL A 82 14.44 -13.21 0.42
CA VAL A 82 15.32 -13.01 -0.73
C VAL A 82 16.73 -13.32 -0.24
N PHE A 83 17.44 -14.20 -0.95
CA PHE A 83 18.77 -14.66 -0.55
C PHE A 83 19.81 -14.15 -1.54
N SER A 84 21.05 -14.01 -1.06
CA SER A 84 22.20 -13.69 -1.90
C SER A 84 22.76 -14.91 -2.63
N ASN A 85 23.59 -14.68 -3.64
CA ASN A 85 24.22 -15.75 -4.41
C ASN A 85 24.98 -16.73 -3.50
N ASP A 86 25.79 -16.20 -2.59
CA ASP A 86 26.65 -16.98 -1.70
C ASP A 86 25.85 -17.80 -0.68
N ALA A 87 24.75 -17.23 -0.17
CA ALA A 87 23.87 -17.91 0.78
C ALA A 87 23.13 -19.09 0.14
N VAL A 88 22.76 -18.98 -1.14
CA VAL A 88 22.09 -20.05 -1.88
C VAL A 88 23.07 -21.15 -2.28
N ALA A 89 24.27 -20.78 -2.76
CA ALA A 89 25.32 -21.72 -3.13
C ALA A 89 25.77 -22.60 -1.95
N SER A 90 25.67 -22.09 -0.72
CA SER A 90 26.02 -22.81 0.51
C SER A 90 24.94 -23.80 0.99
N SER A 91 23.81 -23.95 0.29
CA SER A 91 22.71 -24.81 0.74
C SER A 91 22.91 -26.29 0.39
N GLU A 92 22.59 -27.18 1.34
CA GLU A 92 22.81 -28.64 1.24
C GLU A 92 22.06 -29.30 0.07
N ASN A 93 20.96 -28.69 -0.39
CA ASN A 93 20.15 -29.18 -1.50
C ASN A 93 20.68 -28.78 -2.88
N MET A 94 21.68 -27.88 -2.99
CA MET A 94 22.27 -27.53 -4.29
C MET A 94 23.06 -28.68 -4.91
N GLY A 95 23.60 -29.60 -4.10
CA GLY A 95 24.38 -30.76 -4.59
C GLY A 95 23.57 -31.80 -5.38
N MET A 96 22.24 -31.65 -5.46
CA MET A 96 21.36 -32.49 -6.29
C MET A 96 21.28 -32.02 -7.75
N TYR A 97 21.86 -30.85 -8.07
CA TYR A 97 21.86 -30.29 -9.41
C TYR A 97 23.26 -30.43 -10.04
N ASP A 98 23.32 -31.14 -11.16
CA ASP A 98 24.59 -31.60 -11.77
C ASP A 98 25.26 -30.52 -12.66
N ASP A 99 24.48 -29.61 -13.27
CA ASP A 99 24.95 -28.69 -14.32
C ASP A 99 24.67 -27.19 -14.02
N ILE A 100 24.87 -26.73 -12.78
CA ILE A 100 24.71 -25.30 -12.46
C ILE A 100 26.05 -24.58 -12.55
N ASP A 101 26.30 -23.92 -13.68
CA ASP A 101 27.39 -22.93 -13.78
C ASP A 101 27.13 -21.73 -12.86
N ALA A 102 28.21 -21.16 -12.30
CA ALA A 102 28.13 -19.98 -11.44
C ALA A 102 27.42 -18.79 -12.11
N ASP A 103 27.62 -18.62 -13.43
CA ASP A 103 26.95 -17.57 -14.21
C ASP A 103 25.46 -17.84 -14.40
N VAL A 104 25.06 -19.11 -14.56
CA VAL A 104 23.65 -19.50 -14.70
C VAL A 104 22.91 -19.26 -13.39
N LEU A 105 23.52 -19.60 -12.25
CA LEU A 105 22.95 -19.35 -10.93
C LEU A 105 22.70 -17.85 -10.73
N ARG A 106 23.67 -17.01 -11.09
CA ARG A 106 23.54 -15.56 -10.99
C ARG A 106 22.37 -15.03 -11.83
N ASN A 107 22.29 -15.42 -13.10
CA ASN A 107 21.20 -15.01 -13.99
C ASN A 107 19.82 -15.45 -13.46
N TYR A 108 19.74 -16.68 -12.91
CA TYR A 108 18.52 -17.19 -12.31
C TYR A 108 18.09 -16.38 -11.09
N GLN A 109 19.03 -16.00 -10.22
CA GLN A 109 18.74 -15.21 -9.03
C GLN A 109 18.27 -13.79 -9.37
N GLU A 110 18.91 -13.14 -10.34
CA GLU A 110 18.47 -11.83 -10.83
C GLU A 110 17.03 -11.89 -11.36
N PHE A 111 16.69 -12.94 -12.12
CA PHE A 111 15.31 -13.16 -12.58
C PHE A 111 14.34 -13.47 -11.43
N ALA A 112 14.75 -14.29 -10.46
CA ALA A 112 13.93 -14.62 -9.29
C ALA A 112 13.62 -13.39 -8.44
N LEU A 113 14.58 -12.48 -8.28
CA LEU A 113 14.41 -11.20 -7.59
C LEU A 113 13.32 -10.35 -8.27
N VAL A 114 13.41 -10.17 -9.60
CA VAL A 114 12.41 -9.43 -10.37
C VAL A 114 11.02 -10.06 -10.21
N ASN A 115 10.93 -11.39 -10.26
CA ASN A 115 9.67 -12.11 -10.12
C ASN A 115 9.03 -11.91 -8.74
N ILE A 116 9.82 -11.97 -7.66
CA ILE A 116 9.32 -11.75 -6.29
C ILE A 116 8.82 -10.31 -6.14
N ILE A 117 9.54 -9.33 -6.66
CA ILE A 117 9.12 -7.91 -6.65
C ILE A 117 7.83 -7.75 -7.45
N TYR A 118 7.74 -8.34 -8.64
CA TYR A 118 6.55 -8.25 -9.48
C TYR A 118 5.30 -8.85 -8.81
N LEU A 119 5.44 -10.05 -8.21
CA LEU A 119 4.37 -10.67 -7.42
C LEU A 119 3.89 -9.75 -6.29
N ALA A 120 4.84 -9.23 -5.51
CA ALA A 120 4.55 -8.34 -4.40
C ALA A 120 3.87 -7.03 -4.85
N LEU A 121 4.27 -6.45 -5.99
CA LEU A 121 3.61 -5.27 -6.56
C LEU A 121 2.16 -5.55 -6.93
N LYS A 122 1.89 -6.70 -7.57
CA LYS A 122 0.53 -7.09 -7.96
C LYS A 122 -0.37 -7.34 -6.76
N GLU A 123 0.08 -8.12 -5.79
CA GLU A 123 -0.74 -8.41 -4.60
C GLU A 123 -0.99 -7.15 -3.75
N SER A 124 0.01 -6.29 -3.59
CA SER A 124 -0.12 -5.02 -2.87
C SER A 124 -1.06 -4.05 -3.59
N SER A 125 -0.98 -3.95 -4.93
CA SER A 125 -1.87 -3.10 -5.72
C SER A 125 -3.33 -3.54 -5.64
N THR A 126 -3.60 -4.85 -5.69
CA THR A 126 -4.96 -5.37 -5.56
C THR A 126 -5.50 -5.13 -4.15
N SER A 127 -4.70 -5.42 -3.12
CA SER A 127 -5.07 -5.19 -1.73
C SER A 127 -5.34 -3.71 -1.44
N GLU A 128 -4.54 -2.79 -2.00
CA GLU A 128 -4.79 -1.35 -1.89
C GLU A 128 -6.13 -0.97 -2.51
N GLN A 129 -6.43 -1.47 -3.70
CA GLN A 129 -7.67 -1.11 -4.39
C GLN A 129 -8.90 -1.62 -3.65
N SER A 130 -8.87 -2.85 -3.12
CA SER A 130 -9.96 -3.38 -2.30
C SER A 130 -10.14 -2.60 -0.99
N ALA A 131 -9.04 -2.30 -0.29
CA ALA A 131 -9.09 -1.49 0.92
C ALA A 131 -9.66 -0.09 0.67
N ARG A 132 -9.30 0.53 -0.47
CA ARG A 132 -9.83 1.83 -0.89
C ARG A 132 -11.33 1.76 -1.14
N MET A 133 -11.81 0.72 -1.84
CA MET A 133 -13.23 0.53 -2.10
C MET A 133 -14.02 0.43 -0.79
N THR A 134 -13.60 -0.45 0.12
CA THR A 134 -14.28 -0.62 1.42
C THR A 134 -14.25 0.65 2.28
N ALA A 135 -13.13 1.39 2.28
CA ALA A 135 -13.04 2.65 3.01
C ALA A 135 -14.00 3.71 2.45
N MET A 136 -14.13 3.80 1.12
CA MET A 136 -15.04 4.75 0.46
C MET A 136 -16.51 4.36 0.60
N ASP A 137 -16.83 3.06 0.60
CA ASP A 137 -18.18 2.56 0.87
C ASP A 137 -18.61 2.91 2.29
N ASN A 138 -17.72 2.72 3.27
CA ASN A 138 -17.98 3.12 4.65
C ASN A 138 -18.12 4.64 4.80
N ALA A 139 -17.30 5.43 4.10
CA ALA A 139 -17.42 6.88 4.09
C ALA A 139 -18.77 7.34 3.49
N SER A 140 -19.22 6.71 2.40
CA SER A 140 -20.50 7.01 1.75
C SER A 140 -21.68 6.71 2.67
N LYS A 141 -21.67 5.54 3.35
CA LYS A 141 -22.70 5.19 4.34
C LYS A 141 -22.74 6.19 5.50
N ASN A 142 -21.58 6.53 6.06
CA ASN A 142 -21.49 7.53 7.13
C ASN A 142 -21.99 8.91 6.69
N ALA A 143 -21.72 9.31 5.44
CA ALA A 143 -22.22 10.56 4.89
C ALA A 143 -23.75 10.56 4.75
N SER A 144 -24.35 9.46 4.27
CA SER A 144 -25.79 9.30 4.19
C SER A 144 -26.47 9.45 5.56
N GLU A 145 -25.93 8.81 6.60
CA GLU A 145 -26.46 8.96 7.97
C GLU A 145 -26.41 10.40 8.49
N ILE A 146 -25.37 11.14 8.14
CA ILE A 146 -25.23 12.56 8.50
C ILE A 146 -26.24 13.42 7.74
N ILE A 147 -26.44 13.15 6.45
CA ILE A 147 -27.42 13.85 5.61
C ILE A 147 -28.83 13.68 6.17
N ASP A 148 -29.20 12.47 6.59
CA ASP A 148 -30.52 12.21 7.17
C ASP A 148 -30.74 13.00 8.47
N LYS A 149 -29.73 13.03 9.35
CA LYS A 149 -29.76 13.82 10.60
C LYS A 149 -29.86 15.33 10.34
N LEU A 150 -29.11 15.83 9.36
CA LEU A 150 -29.15 17.24 8.96
C LEU A 150 -30.50 17.60 8.32
N THR A 151 -31.10 16.68 7.56
CA THR A 151 -32.41 16.90 6.93
C THR A 151 -33.53 17.00 7.98
N LEU A 152 -33.50 16.14 9.01
CA LEU A 152 -34.44 16.25 10.12
C LEU A 152 -34.27 17.57 10.89
N THR A 153 -33.03 17.98 11.12
CA THR A 153 -32.71 19.26 11.77
C THR A 153 -33.17 20.45 10.93
N PHE A 154 -32.94 20.42 9.61
CA PHE A 154 -33.39 21.44 8.68
C PHE A 154 -34.91 21.60 8.70
N ASN A 155 -35.66 20.49 8.66
CA ASN A 155 -37.13 20.53 8.71
C ASN A 155 -37.66 21.09 10.04
N ARG A 156 -37.04 20.74 11.17
CA ARG A 156 -37.37 21.32 12.49
C ARG A 156 -37.12 22.83 12.52
N THR A 157 -35.94 23.27 12.09
CA THR A 157 -35.59 24.69 12.06
C THR A 157 -36.51 25.46 11.12
N ARG A 158 -36.84 24.89 9.96
CA ARG A 158 -37.81 25.48 9.01
C ARG A 158 -39.18 25.70 9.67
N GLN A 159 -39.71 24.69 10.39
CA GLN A 159 -40.98 24.83 11.10
C GLN A 159 -40.91 25.88 12.20
N ALA A 160 -39.81 25.92 12.97
CA ALA A 160 -39.59 26.91 14.01
C ALA A 160 -39.51 28.36 13.47
N VAL A 161 -38.96 28.56 12.26
CA VAL A 161 -38.94 29.87 11.60
C VAL A 161 -40.35 30.27 11.16
N ILE A 162 -41.11 29.37 10.53
CA ILE A 162 -42.51 29.65 10.13
C ILE A 162 -43.37 30.03 11.33
N THR A 163 -43.27 29.29 12.44
CA THR A 163 -44.05 29.61 13.64
C THR A 163 -43.60 30.94 14.26
N LYS A 164 -42.30 31.24 14.26
CA LYS A 164 -41.78 32.53 14.74
C LYS A 164 -42.33 33.70 13.91
N GLU A 165 -42.25 33.62 12.59
CA GLU A 165 -42.78 34.65 11.68
C GLU A 165 -44.28 34.87 11.89
N LEU A 166 -45.07 33.79 12.04
CA LEU A 166 -46.50 33.88 12.31
C LEU A 166 -46.81 34.54 13.66
N ILE A 167 -46.05 34.20 14.71
CA ILE A 167 -46.20 34.82 16.04
C ILE A 167 -45.89 36.32 15.99
N GLU A 168 -44.84 36.71 15.26
CA GLU A 168 -44.48 38.12 15.06
C GLU A 168 -45.59 38.90 14.35
N ILE A 169 -46.22 38.32 13.31
CA ILE A 169 -47.37 38.93 12.61
C ILE A 169 -48.57 39.11 13.55
N ILE A 170 -48.94 38.07 14.32
CA ILE A 170 -50.09 38.13 15.24
C ILE A 170 -49.84 39.14 16.37
N SER A 171 -48.64 39.13 16.95
CA SER A 171 -48.27 40.08 18.01
C SER A 171 -48.25 41.52 17.51
N GLY A 172 -47.82 41.75 16.27
CA GLY A 172 -47.85 43.08 15.65
C GLY A 172 -49.28 43.58 15.40
N ALA A 173 -50.17 42.69 14.95
CA ALA A 173 -51.58 43.02 14.73
C ALA A 173 -52.35 43.28 16.03
N ALA A 174 -52.05 42.55 17.12
CA ALA A 174 -52.70 42.73 18.42
C ALA A 174 -52.22 43.97 19.21
N ALA A 175 -51.10 44.58 18.79
CA ALA A 175 -50.55 45.78 19.42
C ALA A 175 -51.05 47.10 18.79
N LEU A 176 -51.83 47.01 17.70
CA LEU A 176 -52.55 48.10 17.03
C LEU A 176 -53.98 48.21 17.56
#